data_AF-A0A453AW77-F1
#
_entry.id   AF-A0A453AW77-F1
#
_cell.length_a   1.000
_cell.length_b   1.000
_cell.length_c   1.000
_cell.angle_alpha   90.00
_cell.angle_beta   90.00
_cell.angle_gamma   90.00
#
_symmetry.space_group_name_H-M   'P 1'
#
loop_
_entity.id
_entity.type
_entity.pdbx_description
1 polymer ?
#
loop_
_entity_poly.entity_id
_entity_poly.type
_entity_poly.pdbx_seq_one_letter_code
_entity_poly.pdbx_strand_id
1 'polypeptide(L)'
;MIEIVSQGLATIEVTQKHSGSLFMYAGHRGGAYAKNSFGNIFTAVGVFVLGRLFREAWGGKAPKMQAEFNDFLEKNRICISMELVTAVLGDHGQRPKDDYAVVTAVTELGHGKPQFYSTPEVISFCRKWRLPTNHVWLF
;
A
#
# COMPACT_ATOMS: atom_id res chain seq x y z
N MET A 1 -18.18 -12.73 -13.60
CA MET A 1 -18.25 -12.17 -12.23
C MET A 1 -19.64 -12.37 -11.65
N ILE A 2 -20.69 -11.72 -12.19
CA ILE A 2 -22.07 -11.85 -11.70
C ILE A 2 -22.52 -13.32 -11.60
N GLU A 3 -22.28 -14.12 -12.64
CA GLU A 3 -22.67 -15.53 -12.65
C GLU A 3 -21.97 -16.37 -11.56
N ILE A 4 -20.65 -16.22 -11.42
CA ILE A 4 -19.84 -16.90 -10.39
C ILE A 4 -20.29 -16.52 -8.97
N VAL A 5 -20.56 -15.23 -8.74
CA VAL A 5 -21.07 -14.74 -7.45
C VAL A 5 -22.49 -15.27 -7.21
N SER A 6 -23.37 -15.24 -8.22
CA SER A 6 -24.76 -15.70 -8.10
C SER A 6 -24.88 -17.20 -7.79
N GLN A 7 -23.87 -17.99 -8.17
CA GLN A 7 -23.77 -19.42 -7.88
C GLN A 7 -23.08 -19.71 -6.54
N GLY A 8 -22.72 -18.68 -5.76
CA GLY A 8 -22.03 -18.83 -4.46
C GLY A 8 -20.57 -19.27 -4.58
N LEU A 9 -19.97 -19.14 -5.77
CA LEU A 9 -18.60 -19.59 -6.05
C LEU A 9 -17.55 -18.49 -5.80
N ALA A 10 -17.97 -17.26 -5.49
CA ALA A 10 -17.10 -16.14 -5.14
C ALA A 10 -17.82 -15.10 -4.27
N THR A 11 -17.04 -14.30 -3.54
CA THR A 11 -17.49 -13.14 -2.75
C THR A 11 -17.23 -11.85 -3.52
N ILE A 12 -18.08 -10.83 -3.35
CA ILE A 12 -17.79 -9.49 -3.88
C ILE A 12 -17.14 -8.66 -2.77
N GLU A 13 -15.93 -8.19 -3.05
CA GLU A 13 -15.25 -7.21 -2.20
C GLU A 13 -15.36 -5.83 -2.84
N VAL A 14 -15.86 -4.87 -2.07
CA VAL A 14 -15.90 -3.46 -2.47
C VAL A 14 -14.93 -2.69 -1.59
N THR A 15 -14.00 -1.99 -2.21
CA THR A 15 -13.02 -1.15 -1.49
C THR A 15 -13.20 0.32 -1.82
N GLN A 16 -13.02 1.20 -0.84
CA GLN A 16 -13.04 2.63 -1.10
C GLN A 16 -11.92 3.01 -2.09
N LYS A 17 -12.31 3.63 -3.20
CA LYS A 17 -11.34 4.18 -4.15
C LYS A 17 -10.87 5.53 -3.65
N HIS A 18 -9.62 5.60 -3.22
CA HIS A 18 -8.95 6.86 -2.96
C HIS A 18 -8.58 7.55 -4.29
N SER A 19 -8.46 8.87 -4.26
CA SER A 19 -8.11 9.68 -5.44
C SER A 19 -6.73 10.28 -5.25
N GLY A 20 -5.71 9.52 -5.60
CA GLY A 20 -4.32 9.93 -5.52
C GLY A 20 -3.49 9.34 -6.65
N SER A 21 -2.23 9.10 -6.35
CA SER A 21 -1.27 8.48 -7.25
C SER A 21 -0.90 7.09 -6.76
N LEU A 22 -0.81 6.13 -7.67
CA LEU A 22 -0.27 4.80 -7.36
C LEU A 22 1.18 4.93 -6.88
N PHE A 23 1.45 4.43 -5.68
CA PHE A 23 2.77 4.33 -5.09
C PHE A 23 3.04 2.89 -4.64
N MET A 24 4.15 2.31 -5.08
CA MET A 24 4.54 0.94 -4.74
C MET A 24 5.90 0.93 -4.03
N TYR A 25 6.05 0.05 -3.04
CA TYR A 25 7.26 -0.01 -2.22
C TYR A 25 7.66 -1.46 -1.91
N ALA A 26 8.92 -1.81 -2.16
CA ALA A 26 9.45 -3.16 -1.99
C ALA A 26 10.66 -3.22 -1.03
N GLY A 27 10.80 -2.24 -0.15
CA GLY A 27 11.92 -2.10 0.78
C GLY A 27 12.99 -1.11 0.30
N HIS A 28 14.03 -0.93 1.10
CA HIS A 28 15.05 0.09 0.83
C HIS A 28 15.86 -0.22 -0.43
N ARG A 29 16.26 -1.48 -0.61
CA ARG A 29 16.95 -2.00 -1.80
C ARG A 29 15.97 -2.44 -2.88
N GLY A 30 14.80 -2.93 -2.48
CA GLY A 30 13.76 -3.36 -3.42
C GLY A 30 13.11 -2.19 -4.16
N GLY A 31 13.18 -0.98 -3.62
CA GLY A 31 12.87 0.25 -4.34
C GLY A 31 11.46 0.79 -4.14
N ALA A 32 11.28 2.00 -4.67
CA ALA A 32 10.06 2.78 -4.62
C ALA A 32 9.64 3.13 -6.06
N TYR A 33 8.37 2.92 -6.39
CA TYR A 33 7.87 3.01 -7.76
C TYR A 33 6.58 3.81 -7.81
N ALA A 34 6.43 4.59 -8.86
CA ALA A 34 5.19 5.19 -9.27
C ALA A 34 4.69 4.49 -10.54
N LYS A 35 3.50 4.83 -11.03
CA LYS A 35 2.99 4.26 -12.27
C LYS A 35 4.01 4.44 -13.40
N ASN A 36 4.49 3.32 -13.96
CA ASN A 36 5.45 3.25 -15.06
C ASN A 36 6.75 4.05 -14.85
N SER A 37 7.17 4.31 -13.62
CA SER A 37 8.36 5.15 -13.35
C SER A 37 8.99 4.88 -11.98
N PHE A 38 10.28 5.21 -11.85
CA PHE A 38 11.03 5.18 -10.60
C PHE A 38 11.99 6.38 -10.53
N GLY A 39 12.40 6.78 -9.32
CA GLY A 39 13.39 7.86 -9.13
C GLY A 39 12.88 9.27 -9.45
N ASN A 40 11.57 9.49 -9.39
CA ASN A 40 10.93 10.78 -9.63
C ASN A 40 10.26 11.36 -8.37
N ILE A 41 9.65 12.54 -8.51
CA ILE A 41 8.98 13.23 -7.40
C ILE A 41 7.87 12.40 -6.75
N PHE A 42 7.12 11.60 -7.52
CA PHE A 42 6.07 10.73 -6.98
C PHE A 42 6.66 9.68 -6.04
N THR A 43 7.78 9.06 -6.44
CA THR A 43 8.48 8.08 -5.59
C THR A 43 9.11 8.72 -4.36
N ALA A 44 9.68 9.92 -4.49
CA ALA A 44 10.28 10.64 -3.37
C ALA A 44 9.22 11.06 -2.33
N VAL A 45 8.09 11.62 -2.79
CA VAL A 45 6.96 11.98 -1.93
C VAL A 45 6.35 10.74 -1.28
N GLY A 46 6.20 9.64 -2.03
CA GLY A 46 5.72 8.37 -1.47
C GLY A 46 6.60 7.84 -0.34
N VAL A 47 7.92 7.80 -0.52
CA VAL A 47 8.87 7.38 0.54
C VAL A 47 8.80 8.32 1.74
N PHE A 48 8.70 9.63 1.51
CA PHE A 48 8.56 10.62 2.58
C PHE A 48 7.28 10.40 3.39
N VAL A 49 6.13 10.24 2.72
CA VAL A 49 4.83 10.01 3.37
C VAL A 49 4.84 8.68 4.13
N LEU A 50 5.41 7.61 3.55
CA LEU A 50 5.55 6.33 4.24
C LEU A 50 6.39 6.47 5.52
N GLY A 51 7.52 7.16 5.47
CA GLY A 51 8.34 7.45 6.66
C GLY A 51 7.59 8.29 7.71
N ARG A 52 6.72 9.23 7.27
CA ARG A 52 5.85 9.99 8.16
C ARG A 52 4.81 9.10 8.84
N LEU A 53 4.18 8.17 8.11
CA LEU A 53 3.24 7.18 8.67
C LEU A 53 3.91 6.31 9.74
N PHE A 54 5.15 5.87 9.52
CA PHE A 54 5.90 5.14 10.55
C PHE A 54 6.16 6.00 11.79
N ARG A 55 6.51 7.29 11.63
CA ARG A 55 6.68 8.23 12.75
C ARG A 55 5.39 8.44 13.52
N GLU A 56 4.26 8.59 12.85
CA GLU A 56 2.95 8.72 13.49
C GLU A 56 2.57 7.45 14.26
N ALA A 57 2.80 6.27 13.69
CA ALA A 57 2.38 5.00 14.27
C ALA A 57 3.30 4.47 15.40
N TRP A 58 4.59 4.80 15.34
CA TRP A 58 5.63 4.22 16.21
C TRP A 58 6.44 5.25 17.02
N GLY A 59 6.25 6.55 16.78
CA GLY A 59 6.95 7.61 17.47
C GLY A 59 8.47 7.48 17.34
N GLY A 60 9.19 7.58 18.46
CA GLY A 60 10.66 7.44 18.48
C GLY A 60 11.19 6.08 18.02
N LYS A 61 10.36 5.04 17.95
CA LYS A 61 10.75 3.71 17.44
C LYS A 61 10.68 3.60 15.91
N ALA A 62 10.15 4.61 15.22
CA ALA A 62 9.92 4.57 13.79
C ALA A 62 11.15 4.17 12.94
N PRO A 63 12.38 4.68 13.19
CA PRO A 63 13.53 4.27 12.39
C PRO A 63 13.82 2.75 12.49
N LYS A 64 13.70 2.19 13.69
CA LYS A 64 13.89 0.75 13.91
C LYS A 64 12.79 -0.06 13.22
N MET A 65 11.52 0.33 13.42
CA MET A 65 10.38 -0.39 12.83
C MET A 65 10.37 -0.31 11.30
N GLN A 66 10.80 0.82 10.73
CA GLN A 66 10.92 0.97 9.29
C GLN A 66 12.08 0.15 8.72
N ALA A 67 13.20 0.02 9.43
CA ALA A 67 14.28 -0.88 9.04
C ALA A 67 13.81 -2.35 9.06
N GLU A 68 13.15 -2.79 10.14
CA GLU A 68 12.58 -4.14 10.23
C GLU A 68 11.52 -4.41 9.14
N PHE A 69 10.73 -3.37 8.80
CA PHE A 69 9.77 -3.46 7.70
C PHE A 69 10.46 -3.66 6.35
N ASN A 70 11.51 -2.89 6.07
CA ASN A 70 12.28 -3.00 4.83
C ASN A 70 12.91 -4.39 4.71
N ASP A 71 13.55 -4.87 5.78
CA ASP A 71 14.14 -6.21 5.82
C ASP A 71 13.08 -7.30 5.58
N PHE A 72 11.89 -7.13 6.16
CA PHE A 72 10.78 -8.05 5.94
C PHE A 72 10.29 -8.05 4.49
N LEU A 73 10.12 -6.87 3.87
CA LEU A 73 9.71 -6.78 2.47
C LEU A 73 10.73 -7.45 1.55
N GLU A 74 12.01 -7.16 1.75
CA GLU A 74 13.09 -7.66 0.90
C GLU A 74 13.27 -9.17 1.04
N LYS A 75 13.32 -9.69 2.28
CA LYS A 75 13.50 -11.12 2.55
C LYS A 75 12.36 -11.97 1.98
N ASN A 76 11.14 -11.46 2.04
CA ASN A 76 9.96 -12.18 1.56
C ASN A 76 9.59 -11.81 0.12
N ARG A 77 10.37 -10.94 -0.53
CA ARG A 77 10.12 -10.43 -1.90
C ARG A 77 8.71 -9.84 -2.05
N ILE A 78 8.30 -9.05 -1.07
CA ILE A 78 6.99 -8.40 -1.03
C ILE A 78 7.09 -6.98 -1.60
N CYS A 79 6.11 -6.62 -2.42
CA CYS A 79 5.83 -5.26 -2.84
C CYS A 79 4.44 -4.86 -2.33
N ILE A 80 4.37 -3.72 -1.62
CA ILE A 80 3.09 -3.14 -1.22
C ILE A 80 2.68 -2.09 -2.25
N SER A 81 1.40 -2.09 -2.61
CA SER A 81 0.78 -1.05 -3.42
C SER A 81 -0.07 -0.17 -2.52
N MET A 82 0.06 1.13 -2.70
CA MET A 82 -0.66 2.14 -1.95
C MET A 82 -1.25 3.18 -2.89
N GLU A 83 -2.37 3.75 -2.48
CA GLU A 83 -2.78 5.04 -3.02
C GLU A 83 -2.13 6.15 -2.19
N LEU A 84 -1.28 6.95 -2.81
CA LEU A 84 -0.66 8.14 -2.22
C LEU A 84 -1.51 9.38 -2.52
N VAL A 85 -2.11 9.95 -1.49
CA VAL A 85 -2.99 11.11 -1.59
C VAL A 85 -2.27 12.32 -0.96
N THR A 86 -2.01 13.33 -1.76
CA THR A 86 -1.24 14.52 -1.36
C THR A 86 -1.53 15.67 -2.30
N ALA A 87 -1.53 16.90 -1.80
CA ALA A 87 -1.66 18.10 -2.64
C ALA A 87 -0.35 18.44 -3.37
N VAL A 88 0.78 17.85 -2.97
CA VAL A 88 2.11 18.12 -3.55
C VAL A 88 2.23 17.61 -4.99
N LEU A 89 1.50 16.54 -5.33
CA LEU A 89 1.56 15.89 -6.64
C LEU A 89 0.42 16.32 -7.57
N GLY A 90 -0.38 17.32 -7.16
CA GLY A 90 -1.57 17.78 -7.87
C GLY A 90 -2.86 17.25 -7.25
N ASP A 91 -3.98 17.83 -7.69
CA ASP A 91 -5.31 17.53 -7.16
C ASP A 91 -6.03 16.47 -8.04
N HIS A 92 -6.62 15.46 -7.41
CA HIS A 92 -7.38 14.40 -8.08
C HIS A 92 -8.84 14.43 -7.63
N GLY A 93 -9.68 15.21 -8.31
CA GLY A 93 -11.11 15.35 -8.00
C GLY A 93 -11.44 16.09 -6.69
N GLN A 94 -10.46 16.25 -5.80
CA GLN A 94 -10.48 17.10 -4.61
C GLN A 94 -9.05 17.44 -4.20
N ARG A 95 -8.87 18.55 -3.48
CA ARG A 95 -7.60 18.87 -2.81
C ARG A 95 -7.58 18.25 -1.41
N PRO A 96 -6.67 17.30 -1.11
CA PRO A 96 -6.64 16.67 0.20
C PRO A 96 -6.18 17.67 1.27
N LYS A 97 -6.72 17.52 2.49
CA LYS A 97 -6.34 18.34 3.66
C LYS A 97 -5.01 17.89 4.26
N ASP A 98 -4.73 16.59 4.15
CA ASP A 98 -3.56 15.94 4.71
C ASP A 98 -2.92 15.03 3.66
N ASP A 99 -1.60 14.86 3.73
CA ASP A 99 -0.91 13.84 2.96
C ASP A 99 -1.08 12.48 3.64
N TYR A 100 -1.44 11.44 2.90
CA TYR A 100 -1.55 10.09 3.45
C TYR A 100 -1.32 9.05 2.37
N ALA A 101 -1.08 7.80 2.79
CA ALA A 101 -1.05 6.66 1.91
C ALA A 101 -1.88 5.52 2.50
N VAL A 102 -2.67 4.85 1.66
CA VAL A 102 -3.51 3.71 2.07
C VAL A 102 -3.07 2.47 1.31
N VAL A 103 -2.82 1.37 2.01
CA VAL A 103 -2.46 0.10 1.37
C VAL A 103 -3.67 -0.45 0.63
N THR A 104 -3.50 -0.71 -0.66
CA THR A 104 -4.53 -1.23 -1.55
C THR A 104 -4.24 -2.68 -1.97
N ALA A 105 -2.98 -3.10 -1.97
CA ALA A 105 -2.60 -4.49 -2.20
C ALA A 105 -1.25 -4.82 -1.56
N VAL A 106 -1.05 -6.09 -1.24
CA VAL A 106 0.25 -6.66 -0.86
C VAL A 106 0.53 -7.81 -1.82
N THR A 107 1.70 -7.77 -2.46
CA THR A 107 2.06 -8.70 -3.54
C THR A 107 3.36 -9.41 -3.19
N GLU A 108 3.34 -10.73 -3.16
CA GLU A 108 4.55 -11.56 -3.14
C GLU A 108 5.03 -11.79 -4.58
N LEU A 109 6.22 -11.28 -4.90
CA LEU A 109 6.77 -11.30 -6.26
C LEU A 109 7.37 -12.65 -6.65
N GLY A 110 7.75 -13.49 -5.68
CA GLY A 110 8.14 -14.89 -5.89
C GLY A 110 9.15 -15.16 -7.02
N HIS A 111 9.17 -16.39 -7.54
CA HIS A 111 9.96 -16.79 -8.72
C HIS A 111 9.07 -17.05 -9.96
N GLY A 112 7.78 -16.71 -9.88
CA GLY A 112 6.79 -17.00 -10.92
C GLY A 112 5.73 -15.91 -10.99
N LYS A 113 4.47 -16.30 -11.18
CA LYS A 113 3.35 -15.35 -11.18
C LYS A 113 3.23 -14.69 -9.80
N PRO A 114 3.12 -13.34 -9.72
CA PRO A 114 2.91 -12.66 -8.45
C PRO A 114 1.65 -13.16 -7.74
N GLN A 115 1.73 -13.36 -6.43
CA GLN A 115 0.62 -13.74 -5.58
C GLN A 115 0.15 -12.52 -4.79
N PHE A 116 -1.16 -12.32 -4.73
CA PHE A 116 -1.76 -11.19 -4.03
C PHE A 116 -2.40 -11.69 -2.75
N TYR A 117 -2.18 -10.95 -1.67
CA TYR A 117 -2.84 -11.22 -0.39
C TYR A 117 -4.34 -11.03 -0.54
N SER A 118 -5.10 -11.94 0.05
CA SER A 118 -6.54 -11.75 0.29
C SER A 118 -6.78 -10.56 1.21
N THR A 119 -8.01 -10.03 1.21
CA THR A 119 -8.38 -8.90 2.08
C THR A 119 -8.03 -9.14 3.56
N PRO A 120 -8.33 -10.29 4.19
CA PRO A 120 -7.92 -10.56 5.58
C PRO A 120 -6.41 -10.53 5.78
N GLU A 121 -5.63 -11.01 4.81
CA GLU A 121 -4.16 -10.99 4.86
C GLU A 121 -3.61 -9.56 4.71
N VAL A 122 -4.19 -8.73 3.84
CA VAL A 122 -3.86 -7.30 3.74
C VAL A 122 -4.17 -6.58 5.06
N ILE A 123 -5.33 -6.85 5.67
CA ILE A 123 -5.70 -6.26 6.97
C ILE A 123 -4.72 -6.70 8.06
N SER A 124 -4.39 -7.98 8.12
CA SER A 124 -3.41 -8.53 9.08
C SER A 124 -2.03 -7.91 8.89
N PHE A 125 -1.57 -7.79 7.64
CA PHE A 125 -0.32 -7.13 7.27
C PHE A 125 -0.29 -5.67 7.74
N CYS A 126 -1.34 -4.91 7.45
CA CYS A 126 -1.44 -3.50 7.85
C CYS A 126 -1.48 -3.36 9.37
N ARG A 127 -2.21 -4.21 10.08
CA ARG A 127 -2.25 -4.23 11.56
C ARG A 127 -0.88 -4.51 12.17
N LYS A 128 -0.13 -5.46 11.60
CA LYS A 128 1.23 -5.80 12.05
C LYS A 128 2.17 -4.58 11.96
N TRP A 129 2.12 -3.85 10.85
CA TRP A 129 3.02 -2.72 10.59
C TRP A 129 2.44 -1.36 10.99
N ARG A 130 1.20 -1.33 11.47
CA ARG A 130 0.41 -0.13 11.78
C ARG A 130 0.28 0.83 10.58
N LEU A 131 0.10 0.27 9.39
CA LEU A 131 -0.14 1.02 8.17
C LEU A 131 -1.65 1.27 7.97
N PRO A 132 -2.05 2.39 7.33
CA PRO A 132 -3.46 2.65 7.03
C PRO A 132 -4.05 1.57 6.12
N THR A 133 -5.14 0.97 6.59
CA THR A 133 -5.93 -0.04 5.87
C THR A 133 -7.06 0.65 5.12
N ASN A 134 -7.40 0.15 3.93
CA ASN A 134 -8.54 0.67 3.19
C ASN A 134 -9.88 0.25 3.83
N HIS A 135 -10.94 0.99 3.55
CA HIS A 135 -12.29 0.56 3.89
C HIS A 135 -12.75 -0.53 2.93
N VAL A 136 -13.25 -1.63 3.49
CA VAL A 136 -13.70 -2.81 2.74
C VAL A 136 -15.10 -3.22 3.21
N TRP A 137 -15.97 -3.52 2.25
CA TRP A 137 -17.28 -4.13 2.46
C TRP A 137 -17.34 -5.47 1.75
N LEU A 138 -17.85 -6.49 2.45
CA LEU A 138 -18.03 -7.85 1.94
C LEU A 138 -19.53 -8.11 1.75
N PHE A 139 -19.90 -8.65 0.59
CA PHE A 139 -21.28 -9.00 0.22
C PHE A 139 -21.38 -10.44 -0.29
#